data_AF-A0A2I0J801-F1
#
_entry.id   AF-A0A2I0J801-F1
#
_cell.length_a   1.000
_cell.length_b   1.000
_cell.length_c   1.000
_cell.angle_alpha   90.00
_cell.angle_beta   90.00
_cell.angle_gamma   90.00
#
_symmetry.space_group_name_H-M   'P 1'
#
loop_
_entity.id
_entity.type
_entity.pdbx_description
1 polymer ?
#
loop_
_entity_poly.entity_id
_entity_poly.type
_entity_poly.pdbx_seq_one_letter_code
_entity_poly.pdbx_strand_id
1 'polypeptide(L)'
;MKRHVEAKLHNGVLAIKCPHDGCNSEISIDSCEKFLEPNLVSIMSQRMKEASVPAPERVYCPYPNCSALMSEREVLEYSETSFIGAEQSGARKCIRCQHFFCINCRVPWHYNMSCIDYGIRNPTPEDRALNCNPNPAREDAKLKSLANEKRWRQCIKCNHMVELASGCYHITCRCGYEFCYTCGAMWKNKKPTCTCPIWDPRNIIRGWQ
;
A
#
# COMPACT_ATOMS: atom_id res chain seq x y z
N MET A 1 -22.46 5.38 -15.79
CA MET A 1 -22.05 5.23 -14.38
C MET A 1 -20.87 4.29 -14.20
N LYS A 2 -20.97 3.02 -14.64
CA LYS A 2 -19.89 2.00 -14.54
C LYS A 2 -18.49 2.52 -14.90
N ARG A 3 -18.28 2.99 -16.14
CA ARG A 3 -17.00 3.53 -16.64
C ARG A 3 -16.43 4.68 -15.78
N HIS A 4 -17.29 5.55 -15.23
CA HIS A 4 -16.87 6.66 -14.39
C HIS A 4 -16.31 6.17 -13.05
N VAL A 5 -17.02 5.24 -12.41
CA VAL A 5 -16.59 4.64 -11.14
C VAL A 5 -15.30 3.85 -11.35
N GLU A 6 -15.22 3.02 -12.39
CA GLU A 6 -14.00 2.28 -12.76
C GLU A 6 -12.80 3.21 -12.95
N ALA A 7 -12.94 4.26 -13.75
CA ALA A 7 -11.86 5.21 -13.99
C ALA A 7 -11.41 5.93 -12.70
N LYS A 8 -12.36 6.33 -11.84
CA LYS A 8 -12.05 6.99 -10.57
C LYS A 8 -11.35 6.04 -9.60
N LEU A 9 -11.79 4.79 -9.52
CA LEU A 9 -11.11 3.75 -8.76
C LEU A 9 -9.70 3.50 -9.28
N HIS A 10 -9.49 3.37 -10.60
CA HIS A 10 -8.13 3.20 -11.15
C HIS A 10 -7.18 4.36 -10.80
N ASN A 11 -7.71 5.58 -10.72
CA ASN A 11 -6.95 6.77 -10.32
C ASN A 11 -6.78 6.94 -8.79
N GLY A 12 -7.22 5.97 -7.98
CA GLY A 12 -7.09 6.05 -6.52
C GLY A 12 -8.07 7.03 -5.85
N VAL A 13 -9.10 7.50 -6.57
CA VAL A 13 -10.11 8.42 -6.03
C VAL A 13 -11.15 7.60 -5.27
N LEU A 14 -11.32 7.89 -3.98
CA LEU A 14 -12.25 7.19 -3.10
C LEU A 14 -13.57 7.92 -2.90
N ALA A 15 -13.54 9.26 -2.86
CA ALA A 15 -14.74 10.10 -2.87
C ALA A 15 -15.23 10.25 -4.32
N ILE A 16 -16.00 9.27 -4.79
CA ILE A 16 -16.53 9.27 -6.16
C ILE A 16 -17.83 10.06 -6.17
N LYS A 17 -17.78 11.28 -6.72
CA LYS A 17 -18.97 12.13 -6.91
C LYS A 17 -19.79 11.70 -8.13
N CYS A 18 -21.09 12.02 -8.09
CA CYS A 18 -21.97 11.94 -9.23
C CYS A 18 -21.35 12.68 -10.44
N PRO A 19 -21.32 12.08 -11.64
CA PRO A 19 -20.78 12.72 -12.83
C PRO A 19 -21.69 13.81 -13.42
N HIS A 20 -22.93 13.95 -12.93
CA HIS A 20 -23.86 14.98 -13.42
C HIS A 20 -23.42 16.36 -12.97
N ASP A 21 -23.40 17.32 -13.89
CA ASP A 21 -23.01 18.70 -13.59
C ASP A 21 -23.91 19.31 -12.50
N GLY A 22 -23.30 20.03 -11.56
CA GLY A 22 -23.97 20.58 -10.38
C GLY A 22 -24.39 19.57 -9.30
N CYS A 23 -24.22 18.26 -9.49
CA CYS A 23 -24.57 17.26 -8.50
C CYS A 23 -23.38 16.96 -7.56
N ASN A 24 -23.55 17.19 -6.26
CA ASN A 24 -22.51 16.95 -5.25
C ASN A 24 -22.67 15.63 -4.48
N SER A 25 -23.64 14.79 -4.85
CA SER A 25 -23.87 13.51 -4.18
C SER A 25 -22.69 12.56 -4.37
N GLU A 26 -22.28 11.88 -3.31
CA GLU A 26 -21.30 10.79 -3.36
C GLU A 26 -21.97 9.46 -3.72
N ILE A 27 -21.26 8.63 -4.48
CA ILE A 27 -21.71 7.30 -4.88
C ILE A 27 -21.35 6.32 -3.78
N SER A 28 -22.35 5.65 -3.18
CA SER A 28 -22.13 4.62 -2.17
C SER A 28 -21.62 3.30 -2.77
N ILE A 29 -20.88 2.51 -1.98
CA ILE A 29 -20.43 1.16 -2.37
C ILE A 29 -21.64 0.29 -2.75
N ASP A 30 -22.69 0.30 -1.93
CA ASP A 30 -23.89 -0.52 -2.14
C ASP A 30 -24.56 -0.25 -3.50
N SER A 31 -24.47 0.99 -3.97
CA SER A 31 -24.99 1.36 -5.29
C SER A 31 -24.13 0.79 -6.41
N CYS A 32 -22.81 0.67 -6.19
CA CYS A 32 -21.84 0.14 -7.14
C CYS A 32 -21.95 -1.37 -7.33
N GLU A 33 -22.39 -2.12 -6.32
CA GLU A 33 -22.57 -3.59 -6.40
C GLU A 33 -23.50 -4.00 -7.55
N LYS A 34 -24.44 -3.14 -7.94
CA LYS A 34 -25.42 -3.40 -9.00
C LYS A 34 -24.84 -3.40 -10.41
N PHE A 35 -23.63 -2.86 -10.60
CA PHE A 35 -23.06 -2.67 -11.94
C PHE A 35 -21.55 -2.91 -12.05
N LEU A 36 -20.84 -3.04 -10.93
CA LEU A 36 -19.43 -3.40 -10.91
C LEU A 36 -19.25 -4.92 -10.77
N GLU A 37 -18.15 -5.40 -11.33
CA GLU A 37 -17.70 -6.78 -11.09
C GLU A 37 -17.35 -6.98 -9.59
N PRO A 38 -17.56 -8.19 -9.01
CA PRO A 38 -17.30 -8.45 -7.60
C PRO A 38 -15.87 -8.14 -7.15
N ASN A 39 -14.88 -8.33 -8.02
CA ASN A 39 -13.49 -7.99 -7.74
C ASN A 39 -13.28 -6.47 -7.59
N LEU A 40 -13.95 -5.65 -8.41
CA LEU A 40 -13.87 -4.20 -8.34
C LEU A 40 -14.56 -3.65 -7.09
N VAL A 41 -15.71 -4.23 -6.70
CA VAL A 41 -16.37 -3.94 -5.42
C VAL A 41 -15.44 -4.25 -4.26
N SER A 42 -14.80 -5.42 -4.27
CA SER A 42 -13.84 -5.82 -3.24
C SER A 42 -12.66 -4.85 -3.13
N ILE A 43 -12.09 -4.43 -4.28
CA ILE A 43 -11.03 -3.41 -4.33
C ILE A 43 -11.51 -2.07 -3.77
N MET A 44 -12.71 -1.62 -4.15
CA MET A 44 -13.31 -0.37 -3.66
C MET A 44 -13.48 -0.41 -2.14
N SER A 45 -14.11 -1.46 -1.61
CA SER A 45 -14.30 -1.67 -0.18
C SER A 45 -12.97 -1.72 0.59
N GLN A 46 -11.97 -2.42 0.06
CA GLN A 46 -10.65 -2.48 0.69
C GLN A 46 -9.99 -1.09 0.76
N ARG A 47 -10.04 -0.31 -0.33
CA ARG A 47 -9.43 1.02 -0.35
C ARG A 47 -10.17 2.02 0.52
N MET A 48 -11.49 1.91 0.62
CA MET A 48 -12.29 2.73 1.54
C MET A 48 -11.95 2.40 3.00
N LYS A 49 -11.81 1.12 3.35
CA LYS A 49 -11.32 0.70 4.67
C LYS A 49 -9.90 1.23 4.94
N GLU A 50 -9.02 1.18 3.94
CA GLU A 50 -7.65 1.72 4.06
C GLU A 50 -7.63 3.22 4.32
N ALA A 51 -8.47 3.99 3.62
CA ALA A 51 -8.57 5.42 3.83
C ALA A 51 -9.20 5.82 5.17
N SER A 52 -10.10 4.98 5.73
CA SER A 52 -10.67 5.24 7.06
C SER A 52 -9.68 5.02 8.20
N VAL A 53 -8.59 4.26 7.97
CA VAL A 53 -7.52 4.07 8.97
C VAL A 53 -6.39 5.08 8.71
N PRO A 54 -6.00 5.91 9.69
CA PRO A 54 -4.86 6.81 9.55
C PRO A 54 -3.59 6.05 9.18
N ALA A 55 -2.82 6.57 8.22
CA ALA A 55 -1.60 5.94 7.73
C ALA A 55 -0.62 5.42 8.80
N PRO A 56 -0.35 6.13 9.92
CA PRO A 56 0.55 5.61 10.96
C PRO A 56 -0.04 4.42 11.74
N GLU A 57 -1.36 4.30 11.81
CA GLU A 57 -2.06 3.24 12.54
C GLU A 57 -2.31 1.99 11.69
N ARG A 58 -1.96 2.00 10.39
CA ARG A 58 -2.21 0.88 9.48
C ARG A 58 -1.25 -0.26 9.77
N VAL A 59 -1.80 -1.42 10.09
CA VAL A 59 -1.04 -2.66 10.25
C VAL A 59 -1.50 -3.67 9.19
N TYR A 60 -0.55 -4.14 8.39
CA TYR A 60 -0.79 -5.17 7.39
C TYR A 60 -0.24 -6.51 7.85
N CYS A 61 -1.02 -7.56 7.67
CA CYS A 61 -0.55 -8.93 7.84
C CYS A 61 0.58 -9.21 6.83
N PRO A 62 1.79 -9.63 7.26
CA PRO A 62 2.93 -9.78 6.37
C PRO A 62 2.87 -11.03 5.49
N TYR A 63 1.92 -11.94 5.73
CA TYR A 63 1.72 -13.12 4.91
C TYR A 63 1.13 -12.71 3.54
N PRO A 64 1.81 -12.95 2.40
CA PRO A 64 1.39 -12.42 1.10
C PRO A 64 -0.01 -12.84 0.68
N ASN A 65 -0.38 -14.11 0.92
CA ASN A 65 -1.72 -14.64 0.64
C ASN A 65 -2.82 -14.04 1.54
N CYS A 66 -2.41 -13.36 2.61
CA CYS A 66 -3.28 -12.58 3.45
C CYS A 66 -3.15 -11.10 3.06
N SER A 67 -2.20 -10.35 3.61
CA SER A 67 -2.15 -8.88 3.46
C SER A 67 -3.37 -8.15 4.04
N ALA A 68 -4.01 -8.70 5.08
CA ALA A 68 -5.17 -8.08 5.73
C ALA A 68 -4.78 -6.76 6.37
N LEU A 69 -5.62 -5.73 6.20
CA LEU A 69 -5.48 -4.46 6.91
C LEU A 69 -6.24 -4.49 8.24
N MET A 70 -5.54 -4.09 9.30
CA MET A 70 -6.02 -3.86 10.65
C MET A 70 -5.53 -2.50 11.14
N SER A 71 -6.19 -1.91 12.14
CA SER A 71 -5.59 -0.79 12.89
C SER A 71 -4.66 -1.32 13.98
N GLU A 72 -3.69 -0.50 14.41
CA GLU A 72 -2.76 -0.84 15.48
C GLU A 72 -3.48 -1.24 16.78
N ARG A 73 -4.54 -0.50 17.14
CA ARG A 73 -5.39 -0.80 18.30
C ARG A 73 -6.14 -2.12 18.14
N GLU A 74 -6.83 -2.32 17.01
CA GLU A 74 -7.61 -3.53 16.73
C GLU A 74 -6.75 -4.79 16.80
N VAL A 75 -5.57 -4.75 16.18
CA VAL A 75 -4.68 -5.90 16.17
C VAL A 75 -4.06 -6.15 17.54
N LEU A 76 -3.74 -5.12 18.33
CA LEU A 76 -3.22 -5.29 19.69
C LEU A 76 -4.27 -5.95 20.60
N GLU A 77 -5.48 -5.38 20.67
CA GLU A 77 -6.57 -5.91 21.49
C GLU A 77 -6.88 -7.38 21.15
N TYR A 78 -6.94 -7.72 19.86
CA TYR A 78 -7.15 -9.10 19.44
C TYR A 78 -6.00 -10.03 19.84
N SER A 79 -4.76 -9.54 19.82
CA SER A 79 -3.58 -10.33 20.16
C SER A 79 -3.52 -10.67 21.64
N GLU A 80 -3.88 -9.74 22.51
CA GLU A 80 -3.87 -9.93 23.97
C GLU A 80 -4.80 -11.06 24.42
N THR A 81 -5.86 -11.36 23.66
CA THR A 81 -6.74 -12.50 23.94
C THR A 81 -6.05 -13.87 23.88
N SER A 82 -4.89 -13.96 23.21
CA SER A 82 -4.20 -15.24 22.97
C SER A 82 -2.68 -15.18 23.08
N PHE A 83 -2.11 -14.04 23.46
CA PHE A 83 -0.67 -13.86 23.64
C PHE A 83 -0.38 -12.91 24.82
N ILE A 84 0.12 -13.48 25.92
CA ILE A 84 0.49 -12.71 27.11
C ILE A 84 1.69 -11.83 26.78
N GLY A 85 1.61 -10.53 27.08
CA GLY A 85 2.67 -9.57 26.79
C GLY A 85 2.81 -9.21 25.30
N ALA A 86 1.70 -9.26 24.54
CA ALA A 86 1.66 -8.92 23.12
C ALA A 86 2.20 -7.51 22.84
N GLU A 87 1.85 -6.52 23.68
CA GLU A 87 2.31 -5.14 23.53
C GLU A 87 3.84 -5.04 23.64
N GLN A 88 4.41 -5.54 24.75
CA GLN A 88 5.84 -5.41 25.05
C GLN A 88 6.71 -6.20 24.08
N SER A 89 6.22 -7.35 23.64
CA SER A 89 6.93 -8.23 22.70
C SER A 89 6.78 -7.78 21.24
N GLY A 90 5.77 -6.97 20.91
CA GLY A 90 5.39 -6.64 19.54
C GLY A 90 4.68 -7.78 18.79
N ALA A 91 4.26 -8.84 19.48
CA ALA A 91 3.52 -9.94 18.89
C ALA A 91 2.13 -9.48 18.47
N ARG A 92 1.74 -9.80 17.23
CA ARG A 92 0.42 -9.49 16.69
C ARG A 92 -0.20 -10.71 16.03
N LYS A 93 -1.47 -10.95 16.28
CA LYS A 93 -2.27 -12.01 15.64
C LYS A 93 -3.15 -11.40 14.57
N CYS A 94 -3.04 -11.87 13.34
CA CYS A 94 -3.89 -11.39 12.26
C CYS A 94 -5.36 -11.78 12.50
N ILE A 95 -6.30 -10.83 12.50
CA ILE A 95 -7.73 -11.11 12.69
C ILE A 95 -8.35 -12.00 11.60
N ARG A 96 -7.70 -12.07 10.41
CA ARG A 96 -8.22 -12.83 9.26
C ARG A 96 -7.64 -14.23 9.15
N CYS A 97 -6.30 -14.35 9.11
CA CYS A 97 -5.65 -15.65 8.96
C CYS A 97 -5.17 -16.25 10.29
N GLN A 98 -5.30 -15.53 11.41
CA GLN A 98 -4.94 -15.96 12.76
C GLN A 98 -3.45 -16.30 12.98
N HIS A 99 -2.59 -16.07 11.99
CA HIS A 99 -1.15 -16.25 12.13
C HIS A 99 -0.54 -15.09 12.92
N PHE A 100 0.45 -15.42 13.75
CA PHE A 100 1.22 -14.44 14.50
C PHE A 100 2.35 -13.83 13.66
N PHE A 101 2.58 -12.54 13.84
CA PHE A 101 3.66 -11.78 13.23
C PHE A 101 4.24 -10.76 14.21
N CYS A 102 5.45 -10.28 13.96
CA CYS A 102 6.03 -9.18 14.72
C CYS A 102 5.67 -7.85 14.04
N ILE A 103 5.07 -6.91 14.78
CA ILE A 103 4.73 -5.58 14.23
C ILE A 103 5.97 -4.73 13.91
N ASN A 104 7.06 -4.94 14.65
CA ASN A 104 8.26 -4.13 14.58
C ASN A 104 9.09 -4.43 13.32
N CYS A 105 9.34 -5.70 13.03
CA CYS A 105 10.11 -6.13 11.85
C CYS A 105 9.23 -6.66 10.70
N ARG A 106 7.91 -6.82 10.92
CA ARG A 106 6.91 -7.19 9.90
C ARG A 106 7.18 -8.55 9.23
N VAL A 107 7.62 -9.53 10.03
CA VAL A 107 7.86 -10.91 9.60
C VAL A 107 7.01 -11.88 10.43
N PRO A 108 6.89 -13.17 10.04
CA PRO A 108 6.31 -14.19 10.91
C PRO A 108 6.88 -14.13 12.33
N TRP A 109 6.03 -14.39 13.32
CA TRP A 109 6.43 -14.25 14.72
C TRP A 109 7.60 -15.16 15.08
N HIS A 110 8.54 -14.63 15.86
CA HIS A 110 9.79 -15.30 16.23
C HIS A 110 9.93 -15.43 17.74
N TYR A 111 9.61 -16.61 18.27
CA TYR A 111 9.69 -16.90 19.70
C TYR A 111 11.13 -16.87 20.21
N ASN A 112 11.32 -16.33 21.42
CA ASN A 112 12.61 -16.32 22.14
C ASN A 112 13.78 -15.69 21.36
N MET A 113 13.47 -14.75 20.46
CA MET A 113 14.45 -14.06 19.64
C MET A 113 14.09 -12.58 19.57
N SER A 114 15.09 -11.71 19.66
CA SER A 114 14.89 -10.31 19.30
C SER A 114 14.72 -10.16 17.79
N CYS A 115 14.18 -9.02 17.34
CA CYS A 115 14.13 -8.70 15.90
C CYS A 115 15.52 -8.72 15.26
N ILE A 116 16.57 -8.34 16.02
CA ILE A 116 17.96 -8.34 15.58
C ILE A 116 18.45 -9.77 15.36
N ASP A 117 18.26 -10.64 16.35
CA ASP A 117 18.66 -12.06 16.25
C ASP A 117 17.94 -12.75 15.09
N TYR A 118 16.66 -12.43 14.91
CA TYR A 118 15.88 -12.97 13.80
C TYR A 118 16.43 -12.53 12.45
N GLY A 119 16.75 -11.24 12.29
CA GLY A 119 17.36 -10.70 11.07
C GLY A 119 18.72 -11.32 10.77
N ILE A 120 19.57 -11.56 11.78
CA ILE A 120 20.87 -12.21 11.59
C ILE A 120 20.71 -13.67 11.12
N ARG A 121 19.76 -14.42 11.70
CA ARG A 121 19.54 -15.83 11.35
C ARG A 121 18.77 -16.03 10.05
N ASN A 122 17.89 -15.08 9.72
CA ASN A 122 17.07 -15.09 8.50
C ASN A 122 17.34 -13.83 7.69
N PRO A 123 18.59 -13.60 7.25
CA PRO A 123 18.93 -12.36 6.60
C PRO A 123 18.20 -12.30 5.27
N THR A 124 17.50 -11.19 5.07
CA THR A 124 16.88 -10.91 3.78
C THR A 124 17.97 -10.82 2.72
N PRO A 125 17.61 -10.95 1.43
CA PRO A 125 18.58 -10.73 0.36
C PRO A 125 19.23 -9.33 0.43
N GLU A 126 18.52 -8.33 0.97
CA GLU A 126 19.02 -6.98 1.24
C GLU A 126 20.06 -6.94 2.38
N ASP A 127 19.80 -7.64 3.50
CA ASP A 127 20.73 -7.72 4.64
C ASP A 127 22.04 -8.43 4.31
N ARG A 128 22.00 -9.43 3.41
CA ARG A 128 23.19 -10.14 2.94
C ARG A 128 24.11 -9.27 2.07
N ALA A 129 23.54 -8.33 1.32
CA ALA A 129 24.31 -7.43 0.45
C ALA A 129 25.21 -6.45 1.22
N LEU A 130 24.90 -6.18 2.48
CA LEU A 130 25.71 -5.31 3.36
C LEU A 130 26.95 -6.00 3.95
N ASN A 131 27.03 -7.34 3.94
CA ASN A 131 28.03 -8.05 4.76
C ASN A 131 28.99 -9.01 4.03
N CYS A 132 28.92 -9.18 2.70
CA CYS A 132 30.01 -9.67 1.82
C CYS A 132 29.51 -9.89 0.37
N ASN A 133 30.21 -9.32 -0.63
CA ASN A 133 30.16 -9.58 -2.09
C ASN A 133 29.27 -8.62 -2.97
N PRO A 134 29.76 -8.07 -4.11
CA PRO A 134 29.14 -6.94 -4.84
C PRO A 134 27.91 -7.24 -5.71
N ASN A 135 27.27 -8.40 -5.60
CA ASN A 135 26.20 -8.79 -6.52
C ASN A 135 24.87 -8.99 -5.77
N PRO A 136 23.96 -8.00 -5.79
CA PRO A 136 22.70 -8.09 -5.06
C PRO A 136 21.81 -9.19 -5.66
N ALA A 137 21.16 -9.90 -4.76
CA ALA A 137 20.41 -11.13 -5.00
C ALA A 137 19.46 -11.07 -6.20
N ARG A 138 19.46 -12.17 -6.95
CA ARG A 138 18.83 -12.38 -8.27
C ARG A 138 17.33 -12.07 -8.34
N GLU A 139 16.63 -12.00 -7.21
CA GLU A 139 15.17 -11.70 -7.15
C GLU A 139 14.90 -10.20 -7.03
N ASP A 140 15.64 -9.47 -6.19
CA ASP A 140 15.56 -8.01 -6.12
C ASP A 140 16.11 -7.37 -7.41
N ALA A 141 17.10 -7.99 -8.04
CA ALA A 141 17.57 -7.58 -9.36
C ALA A 141 16.45 -7.72 -10.42
N LYS A 142 15.66 -8.79 -10.37
CA LYS A 142 14.51 -8.96 -11.28
C LYS A 142 13.41 -7.95 -11.00
N LEU A 143 13.06 -7.73 -9.73
CA LEU A 143 12.04 -6.75 -9.37
C LEU A 143 12.49 -5.33 -9.74
N LYS A 144 13.75 -4.96 -9.48
CA LYS A 144 14.31 -3.65 -9.88
C LYS A 144 14.40 -3.51 -11.39
N SER A 145 14.79 -4.56 -12.11
CA SER A 145 14.81 -4.57 -13.57
C SER A 145 13.39 -4.37 -14.15
N LEU A 146 12.41 -5.11 -13.64
CA LEU A 146 11.01 -4.97 -14.04
C LEU A 146 10.47 -3.58 -13.67
N ALA A 147 10.79 -3.07 -12.48
CA ALA A 147 10.41 -1.74 -12.05
C ALA A 147 10.99 -0.67 -12.97
N ASN A 148 12.23 -0.81 -13.43
CA ASN A 148 12.84 0.11 -14.40
C ASN A 148 12.14 0.01 -15.78
N GLU A 149 11.84 -1.20 -16.25
CA GLU A 149 11.14 -1.43 -17.51
C GLU A 149 9.72 -0.83 -17.48
N LYS A 150 8.96 -1.11 -16.41
CA LYS A 150 7.59 -0.62 -16.19
C LYS A 150 7.54 0.80 -15.63
N ARG A 151 8.70 1.41 -15.37
CA ARG A 151 8.85 2.73 -14.74
C ARG A 151 8.10 2.85 -13.41
N TRP A 152 8.06 1.78 -12.62
CA TRP A 152 7.55 1.81 -11.26
C TRP A 152 8.47 2.65 -10.38
N ARG A 153 7.87 3.33 -9.40
CA ARG A 153 8.59 4.23 -8.49
C ARG A 153 8.54 3.71 -7.07
N GLN A 154 9.71 3.56 -6.45
CA GLN A 154 9.82 3.20 -5.05
C GLN A 154 9.53 4.41 -4.14
N CYS A 155 8.67 4.22 -3.14
CA CYS A 155 8.44 5.20 -2.09
C CYS A 155 9.66 5.26 -1.15
N ILE A 156 10.27 6.43 -1.01
CA ILE A 156 11.47 6.60 -0.18
C ILE A 156 11.21 6.43 1.32
N LYS A 157 9.95 6.56 1.77
CA LYS A 157 9.59 6.45 3.20
C LYS A 157 9.40 4.99 3.64
N CYS A 158 8.92 4.11 2.77
CA CYS A 158 8.55 2.74 3.14
C CYS A 158 8.98 1.67 2.14
N ASN A 159 9.81 2.03 1.16
CA ASN A 159 10.40 1.15 0.14
C ASN A 159 9.41 0.36 -0.74
N HIS A 160 8.10 0.64 -0.66
CA HIS A 160 7.11 0.03 -1.53
C HIS A 160 7.27 0.50 -2.98
N MET A 161 7.24 -0.45 -3.91
CA MET A 161 7.12 -0.15 -5.35
C MET A 161 5.70 0.30 -5.66
N VAL A 162 5.59 1.41 -6.37
CA VAL A 162 4.33 2.01 -6.81
C VAL A 162 4.28 2.01 -8.33
N GLU A 163 3.18 1.50 -8.87
CA GLU A 163 2.83 1.62 -10.28
C GLU A 163 1.88 2.80 -10.48
N LEU A 164 2.12 3.60 -11.52
CA LEU A 164 1.17 4.60 -12.02
C LEU A 164 0.25 3.93 -13.05
N ALA A 165 -0.97 3.58 -12.64
CA ALA A 165 -1.97 3.03 -13.55
C ALA A 165 -2.41 4.07 -14.59
N SER A 166 -2.68 5.30 -14.15
CA SER A 166 -3.11 6.44 -14.97
C SER A 166 -3.12 7.72 -14.13
N GLY A 167 -3.28 8.88 -14.77
CA GLY A 167 -3.50 10.16 -14.10
C GLY A 167 -2.24 11.02 -13.92
N CYS A 168 -2.25 11.87 -12.88
CA CYS A 168 -1.16 12.79 -12.59
C CYS A 168 0.00 12.09 -11.87
N TYR A 169 1.15 12.76 -11.88
CA TYR A 169 2.36 12.31 -11.20
C TYR A 169 2.41 12.65 -9.71
N HIS A 170 1.36 13.22 -9.12
CA HIS A 170 1.21 13.31 -7.66
C HIS A 170 0.70 11.98 -7.11
N ILE A 171 1.49 11.36 -6.25
CA ILE A 171 1.22 10.03 -5.70
C ILE A 171 1.20 10.10 -4.19
N THR A 172 0.19 9.49 -3.58
CA THR A 172 0.12 9.24 -2.14
C THR A 172 0.39 7.75 -1.90
N CYS A 173 1.50 7.43 -1.22
CA CYS A 173 1.82 6.07 -0.84
C CYS A 173 0.85 5.55 0.23
N ARG A 174 0.74 4.22 0.38
CA ARG A 174 -0.01 3.58 1.48
C ARG A 174 0.48 3.98 2.88
N CYS A 175 1.74 4.38 3.02
CA CYS A 175 2.29 4.96 4.26
C CYS A 175 1.95 6.44 4.47
N GLY A 176 1.13 7.03 3.60
CA GLY A 176 0.72 8.44 3.62
C GLY A 176 1.75 9.42 3.05
N TYR A 177 2.92 8.97 2.60
CA TYR A 177 3.92 9.84 1.99
C TYR A 177 3.50 10.28 0.58
N GLU A 178 3.49 11.59 0.34
CA GLU A 178 3.17 12.16 -0.96
C GLU A 178 4.44 12.54 -1.73
N PHE A 179 4.51 12.16 -3.01
CA PHE A 179 5.68 12.40 -3.83
C PHE A 179 5.38 12.47 -5.33
N CYS A 180 6.33 13.00 -6.09
CA CYS A 180 6.32 13.01 -7.55
C CYS A 180 6.70 11.63 -8.09
N TYR A 181 5.83 11.00 -8.89
CA TYR A 181 6.11 9.71 -9.52
C TYR A 181 7.38 9.70 -10.38
N THR A 182 7.62 10.81 -11.09
CA THR A 182 8.74 10.94 -12.03
C THR A 182 10.09 10.91 -11.32
N CYS A 183 10.24 11.65 -10.21
CA CYS A 183 11.55 11.84 -9.57
C CYS A 183 11.64 11.38 -8.10
N GLY A 184 10.52 11.05 -7.45
CA GLY A 184 10.48 10.68 -6.02
C GLY A 184 10.50 11.87 -5.05
N ALA A 185 10.60 13.10 -5.54
CA ALA A 185 10.63 14.29 -4.70
C ALA A 185 9.33 14.47 -3.90
N MET A 186 9.46 14.92 -2.65
CA MET A 186 8.34 15.11 -1.72
C MET A 186 7.30 16.09 -2.28
N TRP A 187 6.03 15.83 -2.04
CA TRP A 187 4.97 16.83 -2.20
C TRP A 187 4.72 17.50 -0.86
N LYS A 188 4.82 18.84 -0.78
CA LYS A 188 4.66 19.60 0.46
C LYS A 188 3.54 20.61 0.32
N ASN A 189 2.60 20.63 1.27
CA ASN A 189 1.47 21.56 1.25
C ASN A 189 0.69 21.55 -0.08
N LYS A 190 0.45 20.35 -0.64
CA LYS A 190 -0.21 20.14 -1.95
C LYS A 190 0.54 20.74 -3.15
N LYS A 191 1.81 21.12 -3.02
CA LYS A 191 2.67 21.60 -4.12
C LYS A 191 3.87 20.69 -4.37
N PRO A 192 4.27 20.49 -5.64
CA PRO A 192 5.48 19.75 -5.96
C PRO A 192 6.72 20.52 -5.48
N THR A 193 7.72 19.81 -4.97
CA THR A 193 9.04 20.39 -4.65
C THR A 193 10.04 20.27 -5.81
N CYS A 194 9.57 19.81 -6.97
CA CYS A 194 10.35 19.59 -8.19
C CYS A 194 9.73 20.31 -9.38
N THR A 195 10.49 20.44 -10.47
CA THR A 195 10.05 21.04 -11.75
C THR A 195 9.51 20.03 -12.77
N CYS A 196 9.33 18.76 -12.36
CA CYS A 196 8.75 17.74 -13.25
C CYS A 196 7.35 18.17 -13.73
N PRO A 197 6.95 17.74 -14.94
CA PRO A 197 5.55 17.85 -15.37
C PRO A 197 4.62 17.23 -14.32
N ILE A 198 3.40 17.75 -14.20
CA ILE A 198 2.40 17.24 -13.26
C ILE A 198 1.65 16.03 -13.86
N TRP A 199 1.63 15.88 -15.19
CA TRP A 199 0.89 14.85 -15.91
C TRP A 199 1.48 14.65 -17.32
N ASP A 200 1.17 13.50 -17.94
CA ASP A 200 1.46 13.21 -19.36
C ASP A 200 0.14 12.79 -20.04
N PRO A 201 -0.20 13.38 -21.20
CA PRO A 201 -1.40 13.03 -21.96
C PRO A 201 -1.56 11.54 -22.29
N ARG A 202 -0.46 10.78 -22.37
CA ARG A 202 -0.47 9.33 -22.62
C ARG A 202 -0.96 8.52 -21.42
N ASN A 203 -0.89 9.08 -20.22
CA ASN A 203 -1.33 8.43 -18.98
C ASN A 203 -2.81 8.72 -18.66
N ILE A 204 -3.56 9.31 -19.60
CA ILE A 204 -4.98 9.56 -19.47
C ILE A 204 -5.73 8.44 -20.17
N ILE A 205 -6.65 7.79 -19.45
CA ILE A 205 -7.58 6.85 -20.06
C ILE A 205 -8.47 7.63 -21.04
N ARG A 206 -8.19 7.51 -22.35
CA ARG A 206 -9.03 8.03 -23.42
C ARG A 206 -10.24 7.10 -23.60
N GLY A 207 -11.18 7.18 -22.65
CA GLY A 207 -12.42 6.42 -22.67
C GLY A 207 -13.65 7.32 -22.77
N TRP A 208 -13.66 8.22 -23.75
CA TRP A 208 -14.79 9.10 -24.07
C TRP A 208 -15.11 9.04 -25.56
N GLN A 209 -15.67 7.91 -25.97
CA GLN A 209 -16.65 7.76 -27.04
C GLN A 209 -17.70 6.75 -26.56
#